data_AF-A0A4Q7YU33-F1
#
_entry.id   AF-A0A4Q7YU33-F1
#
_cell.length_a   1.000
_cell.length_b   1.000
_cell.length_c   1.000
_cell.angle_alpha   90.00
_cell.angle_beta   90.00
_cell.angle_gamma   90.00
#
_symmetry.space_group_name_H-M   'P 1'
#
loop_
_entity.id
_entity.type
_entity.pdbx_description
1 polymer ?
#
loop_
_entity_poly.entity_id
_entity_poly.type
_entity_poly.pdbx_seq_one_letter_code
_entity_poly.pdbx_strand_id
1 'polypeptide(L)'
;MGHAHALVLGIPYLQPSRNLFRRPVQDQFTGNDRPQLPAGRKKARKLVFGIFASLAEFERDQISERAKAGLASARARGRKGGAPFKMTAAKVRLAMSAMGQKETKVTDLCRELAITRQTRYRHVAPDGTLRKDGLKVVEGGRARHRHGKKH
;
A
#
# COMPACT_ATOMS: atom_id res chain seq x y z
N MET A 1 24.26 67.89 -32.29
CA MET A 1 23.45 67.59 -33.48
C MET A 1 23.80 66.19 -33.94
N GLY A 2 22.86 65.24 -33.92
CA GLY A 2 23.01 63.90 -34.51
C GLY A 2 22.67 62.75 -33.57
N HIS A 3 21.40 62.35 -33.53
CA HIS A 3 20.90 61.12 -32.92
C HIS A 3 21.16 59.89 -33.82
N ALA A 4 21.26 58.69 -33.24
CA ALA A 4 20.60 57.43 -33.64
C ALA A 4 21.32 56.23 -32.97
N HIS A 5 20.74 55.61 -31.94
CA HIS A 5 19.87 54.43 -31.99
C HIS A 5 20.54 53.11 -32.40
N ALA A 6 20.44 52.15 -31.47
CA ALA A 6 20.89 50.77 -31.55
C ALA A 6 20.13 49.93 -32.60
N LEU A 7 20.81 48.94 -33.19
CA LEU A 7 20.19 47.65 -33.54
C LEU A 7 21.25 46.57 -33.77
N VAL A 8 21.27 45.57 -32.89
CA VAL A 8 22.04 44.32 -33.05
C VAL A 8 21.21 43.38 -33.94
N LEU A 9 21.69 43.08 -35.13
CA LEU A 9 21.19 42.00 -35.98
C LEU A 9 22.34 41.08 -36.37
N GLY A 10 22.25 39.81 -35.98
CA GLY A 10 23.20 38.75 -36.33
C GLY A 10 22.68 37.39 -35.89
N ILE A 11 21.94 36.74 -36.79
CA ILE A 11 21.35 35.40 -36.67
C ILE A 11 22.46 34.33 -36.63
N PRO A 12 22.32 33.26 -35.83
CA PRO A 12 22.18 31.94 -36.46
C PRO A 12 21.04 31.12 -35.83
N TYR A 13 19.98 30.93 -36.60
CA TYR A 13 19.08 29.79 -36.43
C TYR A 13 19.86 28.53 -36.83
N LEU A 14 20.58 27.97 -35.88
CA LEU A 14 21.13 26.62 -36.00
C LEU A 14 19.98 25.64 -35.86
N GLN A 15 19.58 25.05 -36.98
CA GLN A 15 18.62 23.95 -37.03
C GLN A 15 19.15 22.75 -36.24
N PRO A 16 18.30 22.06 -35.45
CA PRO A 16 18.50 20.65 -35.20
C PRO A 16 17.33 19.88 -35.82
N SER A 17 17.50 19.47 -37.08
CA SER A 17 16.91 18.21 -37.53
C SER A 17 17.91 17.11 -37.24
N ARG A 18 17.49 16.10 -36.46
CA ARG A 18 17.56 14.66 -36.80
C ARG A 18 17.55 13.75 -35.56
N ASN A 19 16.70 12.73 -35.66
CA ASN A 19 16.76 11.42 -34.99
C ASN A 19 15.94 11.23 -33.70
N LEU A 20 14.64 10.98 -33.89
CA LEU A 20 13.72 10.45 -32.86
C LEU A 20 14.07 8.99 -32.45
N PHE A 21 14.93 8.30 -33.21
CA PHE A 21 15.15 6.85 -33.12
C PHE A 21 16.34 6.41 -32.24
N ARG A 22 16.99 7.32 -31.52
CA ARG A 22 18.14 7.02 -30.64
C ARG A 22 17.96 7.43 -29.17
N ARG A 23 16.73 7.70 -28.72
CA ARG A 23 16.50 7.99 -27.30
C ARG A 23 16.43 6.68 -26.49
N PRO A 24 17.05 6.63 -25.30
CA PRO A 24 16.88 5.52 -24.37
C PRO A 24 15.39 5.36 -24.02
N VAL A 25 14.89 4.12 -23.88
CA VAL A 25 13.46 3.82 -23.67
C VAL A 25 12.87 4.58 -22.48
N GLN A 26 13.71 4.94 -21.49
CA GLN A 26 13.31 5.69 -20.30
C GLN A 26 12.93 7.15 -20.59
N ASP A 27 13.32 7.71 -21.74
CA ASP A 27 13.02 9.09 -22.16
C ASP A 27 11.85 9.19 -23.16
N GLN A 28 11.19 8.07 -23.48
CA GLN A 28 10.06 8.06 -24.43
C GLN A 28 8.68 8.31 -23.78
N PHE A 29 8.62 8.35 -22.45
CA PHE A 29 7.43 8.67 -21.66
C PHE A 29 7.83 9.57 -20.49
N THR A 30 8.30 10.79 -20.77
CA THR A 30 8.46 11.77 -19.70
C THR A 30 7.10 12.41 -19.45
N GLY A 31 6.75 12.75 -18.20
CA GLY A 31 5.41 13.27 -17.81
C GLY A 31 4.91 14.55 -18.53
N ASN A 32 5.65 15.04 -19.52
CA ASN A 32 5.26 16.08 -20.47
C ASN A 32 4.60 15.56 -21.76
N ASP A 33 4.52 14.24 -21.97
CA ASP A 33 3.71 13.62 -23.03
C ASP A 33 2.22 13.69 -22.65
N ARG A 34 1.70 14.91 -22.49
CA ARG A 34 0.26 15.13 -22.41
C ARG A 34 -0.31 14.69 -23.77
N PRO A 35 -1.31 13.79 -23.81
CA PRO A 35 -2.04 13.51 -25.03
C PRO A 35 -2.61 14.84 -25.53
N GLN A 36 -2.00 15.43 -26.57
CA GLN A 36 -2.52 16.62 -27.20
C GLN A 36 -3.70 16.19 -28.07
N LEU A 37 -4.87 16.01 -27.44
CA LEU A 37 -6.11 15.91 -28.21
C LEU A 37 -6.35 17.27 -28.88
N PRO A 38 -6.60 17.32 -30.20
CA PRO A 38 -6.73 18.56 -30.94
C PRO A 38 -7.77 19.47 -30.27
N ALA A 39 -7.38 20.73 -30.02
CA ALA A 39 -8.12 21.72 -29.23
C ALA A 39 -9.38 22.27 -29.93
N GLY A 40 -10.12 21.44 -30.66
CA GLY A 40 -11.19 21.84 -31.58
C GLY A 40 -12.47 21.03 -31.46
N ARG A 41 -13.07 20.94 -30.26
CA ARG A 41 -14.53 20.76 -29.98
C ARG A 41 -14.72 20.28 -28.53
N LYS A 42 -15.06 21.19 -27.61
CA LYS A 42 -15.29 20.87 -26.18
C LYS A 42 -16.31 19.74 -25.95
N LYS A 43 -17.34 19.64 -26.81
CA LYS A 43 -18.38 18.59 -26.74
C LYS A 43 -17.85 17.20 -27.15
N ALA A 44 -17.10 17.10 -28.25
CA ALA A 44 -16.52 15.84 -28.72
C ALA A 44 -15.51 15.27 -27.72
N ARG A 45 -14.68 16.15 -27.13
CA ARG A 45 -13.76 15.77 -26.06
C ARG A 45 -14.48 15.17 -24.85
N LYS A 46 -15.56 15.81 -24.37
CA LYS A 46 -16.34 15.33 -23.22
C LYS A 46 -16.98 13.95 -23.49
N LEU A 47 -17.44 13.71 -24.71
CA LEU A 47 -17.98 12.41 -25.10
C LEU A 47 -16.92 11.30 -25.05
N VAL A 48 -15.75 11.54 -25.65
CA VAL A 48 -14.65 10.56 -25.67
C VAL A 48 -14.17 10.26 -24.25
N PHE A 49 -14.01 11.27 -23.39
CA PHE A 49 -13.68 11.03 -21.98
C PHE A 49 -14.77 10.24 -21.24
N GLY A 50 -16.04 10.47 -21.53
CA GLY A 50 -17.14 9.70 -20.94
C GLY A 50 -17.09 8.22 -21.32
N ILE A 51 -16.85 7.92 -22.60
CA ILE A 51 -16.75 6.52 -23.08
C ILE A 51 -15.59 5.81 -22.40
N PHE A 52 -14.39 6.41 -22.36
CA PHE A 52 -13.24 5.81 -21.69
C PHE A 52 -13.43 5.70 -20.17
N ALA A 53 -14.13 6.65 -19.55
CA ALA A 53 -14.48 6.54 -18.13
C ALA A 53 -15.39 5.32 -17.88
N SER A 54 -16.44 5.14 -18.69
CA SER A 54 -17.34 3.98 -18.57
C SER A 54 -16.62 2.65 -18.82
N LEU A 55 -15.70 2.60 -19.80
CA LEU A 55 -14.89 1.40 -20.05
C LEU A 55 -13.95 1.10 -18.88
N ALA A 56 -13.29 2.13 -18.31
CA ALA A 56 -12.41 1.96 -17.17
C ALA A 56 -13.16 1.48 -15.91
N GLU A 57 -14.39 1.95 -15.70
CA GLU A 57 -15.27 1.46 -14.63
C GLU A 57 -15.63 -0.02 -14.84
N PHE A 58 -16.03 -0.39 -16.05
CA PHE A 58 -16.34 -1.78 -16.40
C PHE A 58 -15.15 -2.74 -16.20
N GLU A 59 -13.94 -2.34 -16.61
CA GLU A 59 -12.73 -3.14 -16.40
C GLU A 59 -12.39 -3.29 -14.92
N ARG A 60 -12.54 -2.21 -14.13
CA ARG A 60 -12.34 -2.27 -12.67
C ARG A 60 -13.30 -3.26 -12.02
N ASP A 61 -14.57 -3.25 -12.43
CA ASP A 61 -15.58 -4.16 -11.90
C ASP A 61 -15.25 -5.61 -12.26
N GLN A 62 -14.86 -5.89 -13.51
CA GLN A 62 -14.42 -7.23 -13.92
C GLN A 62 -13.22 -7.73 -13.09
N ILE A 63 -12.22 -6.88 -12.84
CA ILE A 63 -11.06 -7.22 -12.00
C ILE A 63 -11.50 -7.49 -10.55
N SER A 64 -12.39 -6.65 -10.02
CA SER A 64 -12.94 -6.78 -8.67
C SER A 64 -13.67 -8.10 -8.49
N GLU A 65 -14.55 -8.46 -9.42
CA GLU A 65 -15.29 -9.73 -9.38
C GLU A 65 -14.35 -10.94 -9.41
N ARG A 66 -13.33 -10.92 -10.27
CA ARG A 66 -12.32 -11.98 -10.32
C ARG A 66 -11.53 -12.08 -9.01
N ALA A 67 -11.14 -10.95 -8.41
CA ALA A 67 -10.44 -10.93 -7.13
C ALA A 67 -11.30 -11.49 -5.99
N LYS A 68 -12.60 -11.14 -5.94
CA LYS A 68 -13.56 -11.67 -4.97
C LYS A 68 -13.72 -13.18 -5.13
N ALA A 69 -13.89 -13.67 -6.36
CA ALA A 69 -13.99 -15.10 -6.65
C ALA A 69 -12.72 -15.86 -6.21
N GLY A 70 -11.53 -15.31 -6.50
CA GLY A 70 -10.25 -15.88 -6.07
C GLY A 70 -10.11 -15.93 -4.55
N LEU A 71 -10.53 -14.87 -3.85
CA LEU A 71 -10.52 -14.82 -2.39
C LEU A 71 -11.52 -15.80 -1.77
N ALA A 72 -12.70 -15.96 -2.37
CA ALA A 72 -13.69 -16.95 -1.95
C ALA A 72 -13.15 -18.39 -2.11
N SER A 73 -12.55 -18.70 -3.26
CA SER A 73 -11.89 -19.99 -3.50
C SER A 73 -10.75 -20.25 -2.50
N ALA A 74 -9.91 -19.25 -2.23
CA ALA A 74 -8.85 -19.36 -1.23
C ALA A 74 -9.40 -19.64 0.18
N ARG A 75 -10.50 -18.99 0.57
CA ARG A 75 -11.16 -19.22 1.85
C ARG A 75 -11.80 -20.60 1.94
N ALA A 76 -12.40 -21.10 0.86
CA ALA A 76 -12.94 -22.47 0.79
C ALA A 76 -11.84 -23.52 1.03
N ARG A 77 -10.62 -23.25 0.55
CA ARG A 77 -9.41 -24.06 0.85
C ARG A 77 -8.82 -23.82 2.25
N GLY A 78 -9.50 -23.07 3.12
CA GLY A 78 -9.07 -22.83 4.51
C GLY A 78 -8.11 -21.66 4.72
N ARG A 79 -7.75 -20.88 3.69
CA ARG A 79 -6.88 -19.71 3.84
C ARG A 79 -7.65 -18.56 4.49
N LYS A 80 -7.20 -18.11 5.67
CA LYS A 80 -7.88 -17.05 6.45
C LYS A 80 -7.57 -15.60 6.00
N GLY A 81 -6.46 -15.38 5.30
CA GLY A 81 -6.02 -14.04 4.85
C GLY A 81 -5.66 -13.09 6.01
N GLY A 82 -5.33 -11.84 5.67
CA GLY A 82 -4.94 -10.81 6.65
C GLY A 82 -3.47 -10.84 7.07
N ALA A 83 -3.06 -9.84 7.85
CA ALA A 83 -1.71 -9.77 8.40
C ALA A 83 -1.52 -10.83 9.51
N PRO A 84 -0.33 -11.44 9.62
CA PRO A 84 -0.04 -12.40 10.66
C PRO A 84 -0.14 -11.75 12.05
N PHE A 85 -0.63 -12.52 13.01
CA PHE A 85 -0.77 -12.06 14.38
C PHE A 85 0.61 -11.95 15.06
N LYS A 86 0.92 -10.78 15.63
CA LYS A 86 2.27 -10.50 16.20
C LYS A 86 2.59 -11.30 17.47
N MET A 87 1.57 -11.72 18.23
CA MET A 87 1.71 -12.38 19.52
C MET A 87 1.43 -13.88 19.40
N THR A 88 2.47 -14.69 19.27
CA THR A 88 2.35 -16.15 19.13
C THR A 88 2.27 -16.83 20.50
N ALA A 89 1.82 -18.09 20.54
CA ALA A 89 1.80 -18.87 21.79
C ALA A 89 3.19 -18.96 22.44
N ALA A 90 4.24 -19.10 21.64
CA ALA A 90 5.62 -19.08 22.12
C ALA A 90 5.98 -17.75 22.81
N LYS A 91 5.64 -16.61 22.19
CA LYS A 91 5.88 -15.29 22.78
C LYS A 91 5.08 -15.06 24.06
N VAL A 92 3.85 -15.58 24.12
CA VAL A 92 3.04 -15.49 25.35
C VAL A 92 3.69 -16.29 26.47
N ARG A 93 4.14 -17.52 26.22
CA ARG A 93 4.84 -18.35 27.22
C ARG A 93 6.14 -17.68 27.69
N LEU A 94 6.93 -17.13 26.76
CA LEU A 94 8.14 -16.40 27.10
C LEU A 94 7.84 -15.16 27.96
N ALA A 95 6.81 -14.40 27.60
CA ALA A 95 6.37 -13.25 28.39
C ALA A 95 5.86 -13.64 29.79
N MET A 96 5.18 -14.79 29.94
CA MET A 96 4.78 -15.31 31.25
C MET A 96 6.01 -15.61 32.12
N SER A 97 6.98 -16.36 31.59
CA SER A 97 8.19 -16.72 32.33
C SER A 97 9.01 -15.50 32.72
N ALA A 98 9.14 -14.51 31.81
CA ALA A 98 9.87 -13.28 32.08
C ALA A 98 9.16 -12.43 33.14
N MET A 99 7.84 -12.26 33.07
CA MET A 99 7.10 -11.46 34.06
C MET A 99 7.04 -12.10 35.45
N GLY A 100 7.22 -13.43 35.57
CA GLY A 100 7.36 -14.10 36.86
C GLY A 100 8.68 -13.78 37.60
N GLN A 101 9.67 -13.21 36.90
CA GLN A 101 10.92 -12.76 37.50
C GLN A 101 10.81 -11.29 37.92
N LYS A 102 11.15 -10.98 39.18
CA LYS A 102 11.03 -9.62 39.75
C LYS A 102 11.95 -8.59 39.07
N GLU A 103 13.03 -9.02 38.44
CA GLU A 103 14.03 -8.16 37.79
C GLU A 103 13.70 -7.76 36.34
N THR A 104 12.57 -8.23 35.79
CA THR A 104 12.27 -8.05 34.37
C THR A 104 11.84 -6.62 34.03
N LYS A 105 12.63 -5.95 33.20
CA LYS A 105 12.27 -4.65 32.61
C LYS A 105 11.29 -4.83 31.45
N VAL A 106 10.04 -4.41 31.69
CA VAL A 106 8.93 -4.51 30.74
C VAL A 106 9.23 -3.87 29.37
N THR A 107 9.97 -2.77 29.34
CA THR A 107 10.31 -2.06 28.11
C THR A 107 11.24 -2.89 27.23
N ASP A 108 12.26 -3.50 27.82
CA ASP A 108 13.27 -4.30 27.11
C ASP A 108 12.64 -5.60 26.61
N LEU A 109 11.84 -6.26 27.45
CA LEU A 109 11.04 -7.43 27.05
C LEU A 109 10.14 -7.14 25.84
N CYS A 110 9.48 -5.98 25.80
CA CYS A 110 8.61 -5.62 24.67
C CYS A 110 9.40 -5.35 23.38
N ARG A 111 10.62 -4.79 23.49
CA ARG A 111 11.53 -4.56 22.36
C ARG A 111 12.01 -5.88 21.78
N GLU A 112 12.47 -6.80 22.64
CA GLU A 112 12.93 -8.13 22.23
C GLU A 112 11.83 -8.95 21.55
N LEU A 113 10.61 -8.91 22.12
CA LEU A 113 9.46 -9.61 21.55
C LEU A 113 8.88 -8.93 20.29
N ALA A 114 9.37 -7.75 19.93
CA ALA A 114 8.85 -6.87 18.87
C ALA A 114 7.33 -6.60 19.00
N ILE A 115 6.86 -6.33 20.22
CA ILE A 115 5.46 -6.05 20.54
C ILE A 115 5.31 -4.73 21.31
N THR A 116 4.13 -4.13 21.25
CA THR A 116 3.84 -2.96 22.08
C THR A 116 3.55 -3.36 23.52
N ARG A 117 3.81 -2.44 24.47
CA ARG A 117 3.43 -2.63 25.89
C ARG A 117 1.95 -2.97 26.05
N GLN A 118 1.09 -2.32 25.26
CA GLN A 118 -0.34 -2.59 25.21
C GLN A 118 -0.66 -4.03 24.78
N THR A 119 0.04 -4.54 23.77
CA THR A 119 -0.14 -5.93 23.32
C THR A 119 0.22 -6.89 24.44
N ARG A 120 1.35 -6.70 25.13
CA ARG A 120 1.70 -7.56 26.28
C ARG A 120 0.68 -7.45 27.43
N TYR A 121 0.27 -6.24 27.83
CA TYR A 121 -0.74 -6.04 28.89
C TYR A 121 -2.06 -6.75 28.63
N ARG A 122 -2.48 -6.86 27.36
CA ARG A 122 -3.73 -7.54 27.00
C ARG A 122 -3.66 -9.06 27.19
N HIS A 123 -2.45 -9.66 27.12
CA HIS A 123 -2.26 -11.10 27.15
C HIS A 123 -1.67 -11.61 28.48
N VAL A 124 -0.78 -10.84 29.12
CA VAL A 124 -0.06 -11.25 30.33
C VAL A 124 -0.12 -10.13 31.38
N ALA A 125 -0.48 -10.49 32.60
CA ALA A 125 -0.54 -9.59 33.75
C ALA A 125 0.86 -9.38 34.39
N PRO A 126 1.03 -8.36 35.25
CA PRO A 126 2.33 -8.06 35.86
C PRO A 126 2.94 -9.19 36.70
N ASP A 127 2.10 -10.06 37.23
CA ASP A 127 2.42 -11.25 38.03
C ASP A 127 2.76 -12.49 37.19
N GLY A 128 2.74 -12.37 35.86
CA GLY A 128 2.95 -13.49 34.93
C GLY A 128 1.69 -14.32 34.64
N THR A 129 0.54 -13.99 35.22
CA THR A 129 -0.71 -14.71 34.95
C THR A 129 -1.29 -14.38 33.56
N LEU A 130 -1.95 -15.36 32.95
CA LEU A 130 -2.58 -15.20 31.65
C LEU A 130 -3.91 -14.45 31.76
N ARG A 131 -4.06 -13.41 30.96
CA ARG A 131 -5.34 -12.74 30.76
C ARG A 131 -6.18 -13.47 29.71
N LYS A 132 -7.46 -13.09 29.63
CA LYS A 132 -8.44 -13.66 28.68
C LYS A 132 -7.95 -13.76 27.24
N ASP A 133 -7.10 -12.85 26.76
CA ASP A 133 -6.58 -12.92 25.39
C ASP A 133 -5.30 -13.75 25.28
N GLY A 134 -4.47 -13.79 26.32
CA GLY A 134 -3.32 -14.69 26.39
C GLY A 134 -3.75 -16.16 26.44
N LEU A 135 -4.80 -16.45 27.22
CA LEU A 135 -5.37 -17.80 27.33
C LEU A 135 -5.85 -18.33 25.96
N LYS A 136 -6.57 -17.49 25.19
CA LYS A 136 -7.00 -17.85 23.82
C LYS A 136 -5.83 -18.17 22.89
N VAL A 137 -4.71 -17.46 23.03
CA VAL A 137 -3.53 -17.69 22.20
C VAL A 137 -2.83 -19.00 22.58
N VAL A 138 -2.84 -19.39 23.86
CA VAL A 138 -2.13 -20.58 24.38
C VAL A 138 -2.95 -21.86 24.25
N GLU A 139 -4.26 -21.84 24.52
CA GLU A 139 -5.15 -23.03 24.50
C GLU A 139 -5.46 -23.56 23.10
N GLY A 140 -4.74 -23.09 22.06
CA GLY A 140 -5.07 -23.43 20.68
C GLY A 140 -6.44 -22.89 20.25
N GLY A 141 -7.06 -22.05 21.08
CA GLY A 141 -8.30 -21.33 20.83
C GLY A 141 -8.07 -20.25 19.78
N ARG A 142 -7.76 -20.68 18.55
CA ARG A 142 -7.68 -19.91 17.31
C ARG A 142 -7.49 -18.44 17.63
N ALA A 143 -6.25 -17.94 17.75
CA ALA A 143 -5.98 -16.51 17.76
C ALA A 143 -7.00 -15.84 16.82
N ARG A 144 -7.98 -15.13 17.39
CA ARG A 144 -9.31 -15.01 16.75
C ARG A 144 -9.19 -14.28 15.42
N HIS A 145 -9.14 -15.05 14.34
CA HIS A 145 -9.66 -14.67 13.03
C HIS A 145 -10.86 -15.57 12.75
N ARG A 146 -11.89 -15.43 13.59
CA ARG A 146 -13.26 -15.87 13.30
C ARG A 146 -14.12 -14.60 13.26
N HIS A 147 -13.85 -13.75 12.28
CA HIS A 147 -14.90 -12.85 11.78
C HIS A 147 -15.64 -13.64 10.69
N GLY A 148 -16.31 -14.71 11.12
CA GLY A 148 -17.42 -15.26 10.36
C GLY A 148 -18.59 -14.36 10.67
N LYS A 149 -18.93 -13.47 9.73
CA LYS A 149 -20.19 -12.73 9.76
C LYS A 149 -21.28 -13.80 9.80
N LYS A 150 -22.12 -13.78 10.84
CA LYS A 150 -23.37 -14.54 10.84
C LYS A 150 -24.17 -14.07 9.63
N HIS A 151 -24.51 -14.98 8.75
CA HIS A 151 -25.67 -14.94 7.88
C HIS A 151 -26.32 -16.31 8.00
#